data_AF-A0A527E8X1-F1
#
_entry.id   AF-A0A527E8X1-F1
#
_cell.length_a   1.000
_cell.length_b   1.000
_cell.length_c   1.000
_cell.angle_alpha   90.00
_cell.angle_beta   90.00
_cell.angle_gamma   90.00
#
_symmetry.space_group_name_H-M   'P 1'
#
loop_
_entity.id
_entity.type
_entity.pdbx_description
1 polymer ?
#
loop_
_entity_poly.entity_id
_entity_poly.type
_entity_poly.pdbx_seq_one_letter_code
_entity_poly.pdbx_strand_id
1 'polypeptide(L)'
;MSLRVGDWVEVRSKEEILRTLDTDGRLEKLPFMPQMFQYCGRRFRVYKRAHKTCDTINFAGGRKLSSGIHLENLRCDGDAFGGCQAACLIFWKEAWLKPVDSPSSNEAISPRTTMANGKGCTEIDVLTATHAKSQPFSGGPRYSCQATELLEATTPLSWWDARQYVEDYASGNANTKRLLVGLVYAAVFNIYRFMRRLRLGRLSVVVSWLYDKVQQIYGGVPFPRYRGSIPAGQPAPTVKLDLQPGELIRVRSYEEILKTLDTDNKNRGLYFDAEMVPYCGHTFRIRSRVTTFVNEKTGLINRLRGPAVILEKVWCNSRYSNCRMQCPRAVYPWWREIWLERVPGEVIDQRRPAPATQAEISAHAASDT
;
A
#
# COMPACT_ATOMS: atom_id res chain seq x y z
N MET A 1 8.43 -25.61 -3.29
CA MET A 1 8.24 -24.96 -1.98
C MET A 1 7.63 -23.59 -2.22
N SER A 2 6.65 -23.17 -1.42
CA SER A 2 6.10 -21.80 -1.51
C SER A 2 6.99 -20.83 -0.74
N LEU A 3 7.27 -19.68 -1.33
CA LEU A 3 8.06 -18.61 -0.71
C LEU A 3 7.34 -18.05 0.52
N ARG A 4 8.11 -17.73 1.57
CA ARG A 4 7.65 -17.20 2.85
C ARG A 4 8.31 -15.87 3.17
N VAL A 5 7.74 -15.16 4.14
CA VAL A 5 8.31 -13.92 4.68
C VAL A 5 9.73 -14.19 5.15
N GLY A 6 10.66 -13.36 4.68
CA GLY A 6 12.06 -13.40 5.09
C GLY A 6 12.96 -14.24 4.19
N ASP A 7 12.42 -15.04 3.27
CA ASP A 7 13.19 -15.80 2.29
C ASP A 7 13.96 -14.86 1.35
N TRP A 8 15.13 -15.29 0.88
CA TRP A 8 15.88 -14.58 -0.14
C TRP A 8 15.53 -15.10 -1.53
N VAL A 9 15.36 -14.17 -2.46
CA VAL A 9 15.09 -14.48 -3.86
C VAL A 9 15.93 -13.60 -4.78
N GLU A 10 16.27 -14.13 -5.94
CA GLU A 10 16.78 -13.37 -7.07
C GLU A 10 15.65 -13.16 -8.09
N VAL A 11 15.50 -11.94 -8.57
CA VAL A 11 14.60 -11.68 -9.70
C VAL A 11 15.24 -12.30 -10.94
N ARG A 12 14.48 -13.09 -11.69
CA ARG A 12 14.96 -13.74 -12.92
C ARG A 12 15.51 -12.74 -13.94
N SER A 13 16.29 -13.25 -14.90
CA SER A 13 16.80 -12.41 -15.99
C SER A 13 15.66 -11.82 -16.82
N LYS A 14 15.93 -10.74 -17.54
CA LYS A 14 14.97 -10.11 -18.45
C LYS A 14 14.39 -11.14 -19.43
N GLU A 15 15.24 -11.95 -20.04
CA GLU A 15 14.87 -12.95 -21.06
C GLU A 15 14.07 -14.11 -20.46
N GLU A 16 14.37 -14.51 -19.23
CA GLU A 16 13.56 -15.49 -18.49
C GLU A 16 12.16 -14.96 -18.21
N ILE A 17 12.05 -13.71 -17.78
CA ILE A 17 10.75 -13.10 -17.47
C ILE A 17 9.94 -12.89 -18.75
N LEU A 18 10.52 -12.31 -19.80
CA LEU A 18 9.85 -12.09 -21.09
C LEU A 18 9.24 -13.37 -21.66
N ARG A 19 9.92 -14.52 -21.49
CA ARG A 19 9.38 -15.84 -21.89
C ARG A 19 8.14 -16.29 -21.12
N THR A 20 7.89 -15.73 -19.94
CA THR A 20 6.67 -16.02 -19.16
C THR A 20 5.49 -15.13 -19.53
N LEU A 21 5.71 -14.03 -20.26
CA LEU A 21 4.68 -13.05 -20.54
C LEU A 21 3.94 -13.38 -21.84
N ASP A 22 2.64 -13.09 -21.86
CA ASP A 22 1.86 -13.04 -23.08
C ASP A 22 2.22 -11.81 -23.94
N THR A 23 1.60 -11.67 -25.11
CA THR A 23 1.83 -10.54 -26.03
C THR A 23 1.46 -9.18 -25.45
N ASP A 24 0.76 -9.16 -24.32
CA ASP A 24 0.32 -7.93 -23.64
C ASP A 24 1.20 -7.64 -22.43
N GLY A 25 2.34 -8.32 -22.30
CA GLY A 25 3.28 -8.15 -21.20
C GLY A 25 2.75 -8.65 -19.86
N ARG A 26 1.85 -9.64 -19.85
CA ARG A 26 1.18 -10.13 -18.64
C ARG A 26 1.48 -11.59 -18.35
N LEU A 27 1.46 -11.96 -17.08
CA LEU A 27 1.40 -13.35 -16.63
C LEU A 27 0.18 -13.51 -15.71
N GLU A 28 -0.71 -14.44 -16.04
CA GLU A 28 -1.98 -14.63 -15.33
C GLU A 28 -2.75 -13.30 -15.19
N LYS A 29 -2.81 -12.53 -16.29
CA LYS A 29 -3.39 -11.18 -16.39
C LYS A 29 -2.72 -10.08 -15.56
N LEU A 30 -1.73 -10.39 -14.71
CA LEU A 30 -0.97 -9.39 -13.97
C LEU A 30 0.08 -8.76 -14.89
N PRO A 31 0.06 -7.43 -15.12
CA PRO A 31 1.07 -6.76 -15.93
C PRO A 31 2.46 -6.85 -15.29
N PHE A 32 3.45 -7.17 -16.10
CA PHE A 32 4.84 -6.84 -15.83
C PHE A 32 5.10 -5.41 -16.33
N MET A 33 5.63 -4.53 -15.48
CA MET A 33 5.78 -3.11 -15.81
C MET A 33 7.23 -2.79 -16.20
N PRO A 34 7.51 -1.84 -17.11
CA PRO A 34 8.86 -1.56 -17.59
C PRO A 34 9.90 -1.32 -16.49
N GLN A 35 9.54 -0.54 -15.46
CA GLN A 35 10.42 -0.24 -14.35
C GLN A 35 10.80 -1.47 -13.53
N MET A 36 10.11 -2.62 -13.67
CA MET A 36 10.48 -3.86 -13.00
C MET A 36 11.77 -4.47 -13.57
N PHE A 37 12.15 -4.16 -14.82
CA PHE A 37 13.37 -4.67 -15.44
C PHE A 37 14.65 -4.25 -14.73
N GLN A 38 14.66 -3.08 -14.07
CA GLN A 38 15.82 -2.59 -13.30
C GLN A 38 16.19 -3.49 -12.12
N TYR A 39 15.29 -4.41 -11.74
CA TYR A 39 15.49 -5.35 -10.65
C TYR A 39 15.92 -6.74 -11.12
N CYS A 40 15.91 -7.03 -12.42
CA CYS A 40 16.32 -8.33 -12.96
C CYS A 40 17.77 -8.67 -12.55
N GLY A 41 18.01 -9.92 -12.16
CA GLY A 41 19.30 -10.41 -11.67
C GLY A 41 19.69 -9.93 -10.28
N ARG A 42 18.88 -9.09 -9.62
CA ARG A 42 19.16 -8.58 -8.28
C ARG A 42 18.43 -9.41 -7.22
N ARG A 43 19.01 -9.46 -6.03
CA ARG A 43 18.48 -10.21 -4.89
C ARG A 43 17.74 -9.32 -3.92
N PHE A 44 16.62 -9.82 -3.44
CA PHE A 44 15.76 -9.15 -2.46
C PHE A 44 15.24 -10.16 -1.47
N ARG A 45 14.88 -9.64 -0.30
CA ARG A 45 14.15 -10.40 0.71
C ARG A 45 12.65 -10.31 0.44
N VAL A 46 11.96 -11.42 0.65
CA VAL A 46 10.50 -11.49 0.61
C VAL A 46 9.94 -10.71 1.78
N TYR A 47 9.24 -9.61 1.50
CA TYR A 47 8.57 -8.79 2.49
C TYR A 47 7.28 -9.46 2.99
N LYS A 48 6.40 -9.83 2.06
CA LYS A 48 5.12 -10.49 2.32
C LYS A 48 4.76 -11.40 1.16
N ARG A 49 4.07 -12.50 1.47
CA ARG A 49 3.33 -13.25 0.45
C ARG A 49 2.08 -12.45 0.07
N ALA A 50 1.94 -12.09 -1.19
CA ALA A 50 0.80 -11.32 -1.69
C ALA A 50 -0.33 -12.24 -2.20
N HIS A 51 -0.68 -13.29 -1.44
CA HIS A 51 -1.77 -14.23 -1.77
C HIS A 51 -3.15 -13.56 -1.76
N LYS A 52 -3.27 -12.44 -1.05
CA LYS A 52 -4.45 -11.59 -1.04
C LYS A 52 -4.09 -10.11 -1.15
N THR A 53 -5.08 -9.32 -1.52
CA THR A 53 -5.02 -7.86 -1.66
C THR A 53 -6.40 -7.24 -1.40
N CYS A 54 -6.51 -5.92 -1.52
CA CYS A 54 -7.76 -5.18 -1.42
C CYS A 54 -8.19 -4.61 -2.77
N ASP A 55 -9.50 -4.62 -3.02
CA ASP A 55 -10.10 -3.93 -4.16
C ASP A 55 -10.10 -2.41 -3.93
N THR A 56 -9.24 -1.70 -4.64
CA THR A 56 -9.11 -0.24 -4.60
C THR A 56 -9.87 0.46 -5.76
N ILE A 57 -10.50 -0.31 -6.65
CA ILE A 57 -11.24 0.20 -7.81
C ILE A 57 -12.74 0.33 -7.47
N ASN A 58 -13.34 -0.74 -6.96
CA ASN A 58 -14.76 -0.79 -6.58
C ASN A 58 -14.97 -0.79 -5.07
N PHE A 59 -13.89 -0.89 -4.28
CA PHE A 59 -13.96 -0.96 -2.82
C PHE A 59 -14.81 -2.15 -2.31
N ALA A 60 -14.84 -3.25 -3.06
CA ALA A 60 -15.68 -4.42 -2.79
C ALA A 60 -15.13 -5.39 -1.71
N GLY A 61 -13.93 -5.12 -1.15
CA GLY A 61 -13.34 -5.93 -0.08
C GLY A 61 -12.05 -6.63 -0.49
N GLY A 62 -11.83 -7.82 0.06
CA GLY A 62 -10.64 -8.64 -0.22
C GLY A 62 -10.67 -9.27 -1.62
N ARG A 63 -9.48 -9.44 -2.20
CA ARG A 63 -9.27 -10.18 -3.45
C ARG A 63 -8.10 -11.14 -3.30
N LYS A 64 -8.15 -12.28 -4.00
CA LYS A 64 -7.10 -13.29 -4.03
C LYS A 64 -6.22 -13.09 -5.25
N LEU A 65 -4.90 -13.11 -5.05
CA LEU A 65 -3.90 -13.09 -6.11
C LEU A 65 -3.09 -14.39 -6.01
N SER A 66 -3.16 -15.24 -7.04
CA SER A 66 -2.36 -16.46 -7.12
C SER A 66 -0.88 -16.14 -7.19
N SER A 67 -0.07 -16.87 -6.42
CA SER A 67 1.40 -16.86 -6.50
C SER A 67 2.00 -15.45 -6.43
N GLY A 68 1.35 -14.54 -5.70
CA GLY A 68 1.78 -13.16 -5.54
C GLY A 68 2.80 -13.03 -4.42
N ILE A 69 3.81 -12.18 -4.62
CA ILE A 69 4.89 -11.87 -3.68
C ILE A 69 5.09 -10.35 -3.65
N HIS A 70 5.40 -9.82 -2.48
CA HIS A 70 5.96 -8.49 -2.29
C HIS A 70 7.41 -8.60 -1.83
N LEU A 71 8.29 -7.86 -2.48
CA LEU A 71 9.71 -7.76 -2.12
C LEU A 71 9.95 -6.47 -1.33
N GLU A 72 10.94 -6.48 -0.44
CA GLU A 72 11.25 -5.34 0.42
C GLU A 72 11.55 -4.08 -0.40
N ASN A 73 10.83 -2.99 -0.07
CA ASN A 73 11.03 -1.64 -0.60
C ASN A 73 10.89 -1.45 -2.13
N LEU A 74 10.39 -2.44 -2.88
CA LEU A 74 10.19 -2.31 -4.33
C LEU A 74 8.84 -1.69 -4.68
N ARG A 75 8.86 -0.40 -5.01
CA ARG A 75 7.67 0.40 -5.33
C ARG A 75 7.77 0.99 -6.73
N CYS A 76 6.62 1.15 -7.37
CA CYS A 76 6.50 1.80 -8.66
C CYS A 76 6.92 3.28 -8.56
N ASP A 77 7.77 3.72 -9.49
CA ASP A 77 8.21 5.12 -9.66
C ASP A 77 7.17 5.97 -10.39
N GLY A 78 6.38 5.35 -11.28
CA GLY A 78 5.33 6.01 -12.04
C GLY A 78 5.79 6.65 -13.34
N ASP A 79 7.07 6.53 -13.70
CA ASP A 79 7.68 7.20 -14.86
C ASP A 79 7.03 6.75 -16.17
N ALA A 80 6.79 5.44 -16.31
CA ALA A 80 6.07 4.87 -17.45
C ALA A 80 4.54 5.14 -17.44
N PHE A 81 4.02 5.82 -16.41
CA PHE A 81 2.59 6.00 -16.16
C PHE A 81 2.23 7.48 -15.93
N GLY A 82 2.77 8.37 -16.77
CA GLY A 82 2.45 9.79 -16.74
C GLY A 82 2.89 10.51 -15.46
N GLY A 83 3.94 10.01 -14.80
CA GLY A 83 4.44 10.57 -13.54
C GLY A 83 3.52 10.28 -12.35
N CYS A 84 2.90 9.11 -12.29
CA CYS A 84 2.01 8.71 -11.19
C CYS A 84 2.77 8.62 -9.85
N GLN A 85 2.37 9.41 -8.86
CA GLN A 85 3.11 9.51 -7.59
C GLN A 85 2.58 8.59 -6.47
N ALA A 86 1.75 7.60 -6.81
CA ALA A 86 1.11 6.73 -5.81
C ALA A 86 2.09 5.81 -5.06
N ALA A 87 3.28 5.57 -5.64
CA ALA A 87 4.32 4.72 -5.05
C ALA A 87 3.81 3.33 -4.60
N CYS A 88 2.98 2.72 -5.44
CA CYS A 88 2.38 1.42 -5.21
C CYS A 88 3.47 0.34 -5.01
N LEU A 89 3.31 -0.51 -3.99
CA LEU A 89 4.17 -1.69 -3.84
C LEU A 89 4.01 -2.60 -5.05
N ILE A 90 5.09 -3.18 -5.56
CA ILE A 90 5.03 -3.99 -6.78
C ILE A 90 4.58 -5.40 -6.41
N PHE A 91 3.65 -5.96 -7.19
CA PHE A 91 3.33 -7.39 -7.15
C PHE A 91 4.30 -8.14 -8.04
N TRP A 92 4.90 -9.20 -7.49
CA TRP A 92 5.74 -10.14 -8.20
C TRP A 92 5.02 -11.48 -8.26
N LYS A 93 5.14 -12.21 -9.37
CA LYS A 93 4.76 -13.62 -9.44
C LYS A 93 5.91 -14.49 -8.98
N GLU A 94 5.62 -15.58 -8.26
CA GLU A 94 6.64 -16.58 -7.88
C GLU A 94 7.44 -17.07 -9.10
N ALA A 95 6.82 -17.17 -10.28
CA ALA A 95 7.47 -17.54 -11.53
C ALA A 95 8.61 -16.61 -11.97
N TRP A 96 8.58 -15.33 -11.55
CA TRP A 96 9.61 -14.34 -11.87
C TRP A 96 10.78 -14.34 -10.87
N LEU A 97 10.75 -15.24 -9.88
CA LEU A 97 11.69 -15.27 -8.77
C LEU A 97 12.41 -16.64 -8.73
N LYS A 98 13.66 -16.62 -8.26
CA LYS A 98 14.47 -17.82 -7.95
C LYS A 98 14.81 -17.80 -6.47
N PRO A 99 14.47 -18.82 -5.67
CA PRO A 99 14.96 -18.94 -4.30
C PRO A 99 16.49 -18.97 -4.27
N VAL A 100 17.10 -18.28 -3.30
CA VAL A 100 18.55 -18.27 -3.08
C VAL A 100 18.86 -18.30 -1.58
N ASP A 101 20.00 -18.88 -1.20
CA ASP A 101 20.31 -19.17 0.22
C ASP A 101 20.99 -18.01 0.98
N SER A 102 21.51 -16.98 0.30
CA SER A 102 22.25 -15.90 0.98
C SER A 102 22.25 -14.53 0.28
N PRO A 103 22.43 -13.45 1.07
CA PRO A 103 22.68 -12.10 0.55
C PRO A 103 24.16 -11.90 0.20
N SER A 104 24.69 -12.49 -0.88
CA SER A 104 26.01 -12.15 -1.47
C SER A 104 26.13 -12.72 -2.89
N SER A 105 26.61 -12.02 -3.93
CA SER A 105 27.23 -10.70 -4.10
C SER A 105 26.60 -9.97 -5.31
N ASN A 106 26.63 -8.63 -5.30
CA ASN A 106 26.37 -7.78 -6.48
C ASN A 106 27.52 -7.90 -7.50
N GLU A 107 27.81 -9.11 -7.97
CA GLU A 107 28.53 -9.24 -9.23
C GLU A 107 27.48 -9.34 -10.33
N ALA A 108 27.50 -8.36 -11.22
CA ALA A 108 26.77 -8.42 -12.46
C ALA A 108 27.26 -9.65 -13.23
N ILE A 109 26.56 -10.78 -13.07
CA ILE A 109 26.79 -11.95 -13.91
C ILE A 109 26.43 -11.50 -15.32
N SER A 110 27.45 -11.36 -16.17
CA SER A 110 27.28 -11.08 -17.60
C SER A 110 26.23 -12.03 -18.17
N PRO A 111 25.29 -11.54 -18.99
CA PRO A 111 24.27 -12.40 -19.58
C PRO A 111 24.96 -13.46 -20.44
N ARG A 112 24.87 -14.73 -20.05
CA ARG A 112 25.06 -15.82 -21.00
C ARG A 112 23.88 -15.82 -21.94
N THR A 113 24.05 -15.13 -23.07
CA THR A 113 23.07 -15.08 -24.15
C THR A 113 23.00 -16.45 -24.84
N THR A 114 22.05 -17.28 -24.42
CA THR A 114 21.54 -18.33 -25.29
C THR A 114 20.41 -17.70 -26.11
N MET A 115 20.72 -17.27 -27.33
CA MET A 115 19.69 -16.91 -28.30
C MET A 115 18.90 -18.16 -28.66
N ALA A 116 17.63 -18.21 -28.25
CA ALA A 116 16.67 -19.18 -28.72
C ALA A 116 15.49 -18.42 -29.32
N ASN A 117 15.31 -18.59 -30.63
CA ASN A 117 14.20 -18.09 -31.42
C ASN A 117 12.86 -18.63 -30.88
N GLY A 118 12.10 -17.78 -30.21
CA GLY A 118 10.69 -18.01 -29.92
C GLY A 118 9.92 -16.71 -30.10
N LYS A 119 8.69 -16.78 -30.63
CA LYS A 119 7.72 -15.67 -30.71
C LYS A 119 7.24 -15.28 -29.30
N GLY A 120 8.15 -14.84 -28.43
CA GLY A 120 7.87 -14.40 -27.07
C GLY A 120 7.57 -12.91 -26.99
N CYS A 121 7.02 -12.48 -25.85
CA CYS A 121 6.88 -11.06 -25.51
C CYS A 121 8.25 -10.38 -25.55
N THR A 122 8.28 -9.15 -26.08
CA THR A 122 9.48 -8.31 -26.17
C THR A 122 9.40 -7.15 -25.18
N GLU A 123 10.52 -6.46 -24.96
CA GLU A 123 10.54 -5.25 -24.12
C GLU A 123 9.66 -4.13 -24.71
N ILE A 124 9.54 -4.06 -26.04
CA ILE A 124 8.65 -3.09 -26.68
C ILE A 124 7.17 -3.44 -26.42
N ASP A 125 6.81 -4.73 -26.41
CA ASP A 125 5.45 -5.15 -26.07
C ASP A 125 5.08 -4.75 -24.63
N VAL A 126 6.00 -4.94 -23.68
CA VAL A 126 5.83 -4.49 -22.28
C VAL A 126 5.68 -2.98 -22.18
N LEU A 127 6.45 -2.21 -22.96
CA LEU A 127 6.33 -0.75 -22.99
C LEU A 127 4.99 -0.32 -23.61
N THR A 128 4.58 -0.92 -24.73
CA THR A 128 3.29 -0.63 -25.38
C THR A 128 2.12 -0.99 -24.45
N ALA A 129 2.23 -2.07 -23.68
CA ALA A 129 1.22 -2.51 -22.72
C ALA A 129 0.99 -1.56 -21.53
N THR A 130 1.83 -0.53 -21.35
CA THR A 130 1.59 0.54 -20.36
C THR A 130 0.37 1.38 -20.68
N HIS A 131 -0.16 1.28 -21.90
CA HIS A 131 -1.36 1.95 -22.36
C HIS A 131 -2.45 0.92 -22.66
N ALA A 132 -3.69 1.23 -22.28
CA ALA A 132 -4.83 0.40 -22.61
C ALA A 132 -5.07 0.39 -24.13
N LYS A 133 -5.32 -0.80 -24.70
CA LYS A 133 -5.60 -0.98 -26.15
C LYS A 133 -6.89 -0.31 -26.63
N SER A 134 -7.83 -0.06 -25.73
CA SER A 134 -9.05 0.68 -26.07
C SER A 134 -8.69 2.17 -26.22
N GLN A 135 -8.89 2.69 -27.44
CA GLN A 135 -8.63 4.06 -27.92
C GLN A 135 -8.84 5.17 -26.87
N PRO A 136 -8.12 6.31 -26.97
CA PRO A 136 -8.31 7.42 -26.03
C PRO A 136 -9.76 7.89 -26.07
N PHE A 137 -10.49 7.71 -24.96
CA PHE A 137 -11.74 8.41 -24.71
C PHE A 137 -11.40 9.82 -24.23
N SER A 138 -12.28 10.79 -24.46
CA SER A 138 -12.15 12.18 -24.00
C SER A 138 -11.53 12.29 -22.59
N GLY A 139 -10.26 12.70 -22.50
CA GLY A 139 -9.53 12.72 -21.22
C GLY A 139 -8.03 12.38 -21.25
N GLY A 140 -7.48 11.96 -22.39
CA GLY A 140 -6.03 11.71 -22.56
C GLY A 140 -5.63 10.23 -22.56
N PRO A 141 -4.32 9.91 -22.45
CA PRO A 141 -3.85 8.52 -22.46
C PRO A 141 -4.41 7.73 -21.27
N ARG A 142 -4.89 6.52 -21.54
CA ARG A 142 -5.31 5.56 -20.53
C ARG A 142 -4.18 4.61 -20.22
N TYR A 143 -3.65 4.70 -19.01
CA TYR A 143 -2.58 3.85 -18.52
C TYR A 143 -3.12 2.50 -18.01
N SER A 144 -2.34 1.45 -18.24
CA SER A 144 -2.58 0.09 -17.75
C SER A 144 -1.39 -0.33 -16.89
N CYS A 145 -1.61 -0.48 -15.58
CA CYS A 145 -0.61 -0.91 -14.59
C CYS A 145 -1.22 -1.95 -13.65
N GLN A 146 -0.42 -2.52 -12.74
CA GLN A 146 -0.90 -3.53 -11.80
C GLN A 146 -2.07 -3.07 -10.91
N ALA A 147 -2.20 -1.76 -10.66
CA ALA A 147 -3.31 -1.22 -9.88
C ALA A 147 -4.59 -1.10 -10.72
N THR A 148 -4.51 -0.68 -11.99
CA THR A 148 -5.69 -0.56 -12.87
C THR A 148 -6.22 -1.92 -13.32
N GLU A 149 -5.32 -2.89 -13.52
CA GLU A 149 -5.66 -4.27 -13.94
C GLU A 149 -5.95 -5.20 -12.76
N LEU A 150 -6.02 -4.67 -11.54
CA LEU A 150 -6.11 -5.47 -10.31
C LEU A 150 -7.31 -6.42 -10.33
N LEU A 151 -8.47 -5.97 -10.83
CA LEU A 151 -9.69 -6.79 -10.88
C LEU A 151 -9.57 -7.96 -11.85
N GLU A 152 -8.86 -7.79 -12.96
CA GLU A 152 -8.61 -8.85 -13.94
C GLU A 152 -7.58 -9.85 -13.40
N ALA A 153 -6.55 -9.36 -12.74
CA ALA A 153 -5.47 -10.17 -12.18
C ALA A 153 -5.85 -10.93 -10.88
N THR A 154 -7.06 -10.70 -10.33
CA THR A 154 -7.46 -11.25 -9.03
C THR A 154 -8.92 -11.70 -8.99
N THR A 155 -9.22 -12.69 -8.15
CA THR A 155 -10.61 -13.13 -7.91
C THR A 155 -11.15 -12.54 -6.61
N PRO A 156 -12.47 -12.37 -6.44
CA PRO A 156 -13.04 -11.95 -5.16
C PRO A 156 -12.64 -12.93 -4.04
N LEU A 157 -12.33 -12.40 -2.85
CA LEU A 157 -12.01 -13.19 -1.67
C LEU A 157 -12.92 -12.77 -0.52
N SER A 158 -13.80 -13.69 -0.13
CA SER A 158 -14.72 -13.46 0.99
C SER A 158 -13.96 -13.27 2.29
N TRP A 159 -14.36 -12.28 3.09
CA TRP A 159 -13.68 -11.97 4.36
C TRP A 159 -13.81 -13.08 5.41
N TRP A 160 -14.84 -13.91 5.30
CA TRP A 160 -15.10 -15.04 6.20
C TRP A 160 -14.38 -16.33 5.78
N ASP A 161 -13.67 -16.34 4.65
CA ASP A 161 -12.91 -17.51 4.22
C ASP A 161 -11.73 -17.74 5.16
N ALA A 162 -11.85 -18.74 6.05
CA ALA A 162 -10.87 -19.06 7.08
C ALA A 162 -9.49 -19.40 6.49
N ARG A 163 -9.43 -19.94 5.27
CA ARG A 163 -8.18 -20.38 4.62
C ARG A 163 -7.21 -19.22 4.43
N GLN A 164 -7.72 -18.00 4.22
CA GLN A 164 -6.86 -16.83 4.04
C GLN A 164 -6.04 -16.51 5.29
N TYR A 165 -6.59 -16.76 6.48
CA TYR A 165 -5.93 -16.48 7.77
C TYR A 165 -4.96 -17.60 8.15
N VAL A 166 -5.28 -18.84 7.78
CA VAL A 166 -4.31 -19.95 7.84
C VAL A 166 -3.12 -19.64 6.94
N GLU A 167 -3.36 -19.15 5.73
CA GLU A 167 -2.31 -18.75 4.80
C GLU A 167 -1.53 -17.52 5.27
N ASP A 168 -2.18 -16.55 5.95
CA ASP A 168 -1.49 -15.43 6.61
C ASP A 168 -0.48 -15.93 7.64
N TYR A 169 -0.87 -16.92 8.46
CA TYR A 169 0.01 -17.53 9.45
C TYR A 169 1.12 -18.35 8.81
N ALA A 170 0.76 -19.30 7.93
CA ALA A 170 1.69 -20.24 7.33
C ALA A 170 2.77 -19.58 6.45
N SER A 171 2.46 -18.43 5.86
CA SER A 171 3.42 -17.63 5.08
C SER A 171 4.32 -16.73 5.92
N GLY A 172 4.04 -16.56 7.22
CA GLY A 172 4.69 -15.57 8.07
C GLY A 172 4.16 -14.14 7.87
N ASN A 173 3.08 -13.96 7.11
CA ASN A 173 2.46 -12.65 6.92
C ASN A 173 1.89 -12.08 8.23
N ALA A 174 1.34 -12.93 9.10
CA ALA A 174 0.84 -12.54 10.42
C ALA A 174 1.17 -13.61 11.46
N ASN A 175 1.56 -13.19 12.66
CA ASN A 175 1.69 -14.11 13.80
C ASN A 175 0.32 -14.35 14.47
N THR A 176 0.26 -15.28 15.42
CA THR A 176 -0.98 -15.62 16.15
C THR A 176 -1.56 -14.43 16.89
N LYS A 177 -0.72 -13.62 17.54
CA LYS A 177 -1.16 -12.43 18.27
C LYS A 177 -1.81 -11.40 17.35
N ARG A 178 -1.21 -11.14 16.18
CA ARG A 178 -1.74 -10.26 15.13
C ARG A 178 -3.13 -10.70 14.66
N LEU A 179 -3.33 -12.00 14.47
CA LEU A 179 -4.61 -12.58 14.08
C LEU A 179 -5.65 -12.45 15.20
N LEU A 180 -5.28 -12.77 16.44
CA LEU A 180 -6.17 -12.67 17.61
C LEU A 180 -6.63 -11.22 17.85
N VAL A 181 -5.70 -10.26 17.85
CA VAL A 181 -6.03 -8.84 18.01
C VAL A 181 -6.97 -8.37 16.89
N GLY A 182 -6.72 -8.79 15.65
CA GLY A 182 -7.59 -8.49 14.52
C GLY A 182 -9.00 -9.08 14.69
N LEU A 183 -9.11 -10.32 15.17
CA LEU A 183 -10.39 -10.98 15.46
C LEU A 183 -11.17 -10.22 16.53
N VAL A 184 -10.53 -9.88 17.66
CA VAL A 184 -11.14 -9.12 18.75
C VAL A 184 -11.65 -7.77 18.25
N TYR A 185 -10.82 -7.03 17.51
CA TYR A 185 -11.24 -5.77 16.91
C TYR A 185 -12.42 -5.96 15.95
N ALA A 186 -12.39 -6.97 15.07
CA ALA A 186 -13.47 -7.24 14.13
C ALA A 186 -14.79 -7.56 14.85
N ALA A 187 -14.75 -8.30 15.96
CA ALA A 187 -15.92 -8.57 16.80
C ALA A 187 -16.49 -7.28 17.39
N VAL A 188 -15.64 -6.47 18.05
CA VAL A 188 -16.03 -5.17 18.63
C VAL A 188 -16.63 -4.25 17.55
N PHE A 189 -15.98 -4.15 16.39
CA PHE A 189 -16.45 -3.32 15.29
C PHE A 189 -17.78 -3.80 14.70
N ASN A 190 -18.00 -5.12 14.59
CA ASN A 190 -19.27 -5.67 14.13
C ASN A 190 -20.40 -5.37 15.13
N ILE A 191 -20.15 -5.49 16.43
CA ILE A 191 -21.11 -5.11 17.49
C ILE A 191 -21.44 -3.62 17.39
N TYR A 192 -20.41 -2.77 17.31
CA TYR A 192 -20.58 -1.32 17.13
C TYR A 192 -21.44 -0.98 15.91
N ARG A 193 -21.13 -1.58 14.75
CA ARG A 193 -21.86 -1.38 13.50
C ARG A 193 -23.30 -1.87 13.59
N PHE A 194 -23.51 -3.01 14.23
CA PHE A 194 -24.83 -3.60 14.44
C PHE A 194 -25.71 -2.69 15.31
N MET A 195 -25.18 -2.19 16.44
CA MET A 195 -25.90 -1.24 17.31
C MET A 195 -26.26 0.06 16.59
N ARG A 196 -25.35 0.60 15.76
CA ARG A 196 -25.65 1.79 14.94
C ARG A 196 -26.76 1.54 13.92
N ARG A 197 -26.80 0.35 13.30
CA ARG A 197 -27.87 -0.03 12.36
C ARG A 197 -29.23 -0.13 13.04
N LEU A 198 -29.28 -0.61 14.27
CA LEU A 198 -30.52 -0.69 15.08
C LEU A 198 -30.95 0.65 15.69
N ARG A 199 -30.33 1.78 15.31
CA ARG A 199 -30.56 3.11 15.91
C ARG A 199 -30.32 3.18 17.42
N LEU A 200 -29.58 2.21 17.98
CA LEU A 200 -29.14 2.18 19.37
C LEU A 200 -27.85 3.00 19.55
N GLY A 201 -27.87 4.26 19.07
CA GLY A 201 -26.69 5.11 18.97
C GLY A 201 -25.96 5.29 20.31
N ARG A 202 -26.71 5.45 21.40
CA ARG A 202 -26.17 5.55 22.77
C ARG A 202 -25.33 4.34 23.17
N LEU A 203 -25.79 3.12 22.84
CA LEU A 203 -25.05 1.88 23.14
C LEU A 203 -23.77 1.76 22.29
N SER A 204 -23.81 2.17 21.02
CA SER A 204 -22.61 2.15 20.18
C SER A 204 -21.50 3.06 20.72
N VAL A 205 -21.85 4.19 21.34
CA VAL A 205 -20.88 5.09 22.01
C VAL A 205 -20.22 4.38 23.19
N VAL A 206 -21.01 3.67 24.01
CA VAL A 206 -20.49 2.87 25.14
C VAL A 206 -19.49 1.82 24.67
N VAL A 207 -19.76 1.13 23.56
CA VAL A 207 -18.83 0.13 22.99
C VAL A 207 -17.50 0.77 22.59
N SER A 208 -17.53 1.89 21.86
CA SER A 208 -16.29 2.59 21.47
C SER A 208 -15.54 3.16 22.69
N TRP A 209 -16.26 3.66 23.69
CA TRP A 209 -15.67 4.17 24.93
C TRP A 209 -15.00 3.06 25.75
N LEU A 210 -15.64 1.89 25.87
CA LEU A 210 -15.06 0.75 26.56
C LEU A 210 -13.81 0.24 25.83
N TYR A 211 -13.86 0.18 24.51
CA TYR A 211 -12.70 -0.12 23.69
C TYR A 211 -11.55 0.85 23.99
N ASP A 212 -11.82 2.15 24.00
CA ASP A 212 -10.80 3.17 24.31
C ASP A 212 -10.22 3.01 25.71
N LYS A 213 -11.05 2.74 26.72
CA LYS A 213 -10.58 2.53 28.10
C LYS A 213 -9.64 1.34 28.19
N VAL A 214 -9.97 0.24 27.52
CA VAL A 214 -9.10 -0.93 27.46
C VAL A 214 -7.80 -0.59 26.70
N GLN A 215 -7.89 0.06 25.55
CA GLN A 215 -6.69 0.43 24.78
C GLN A 215 -5.78 1.40 25.55
N GLN A 216 -6.33 2.37 26.30
CA GLN A 216 -5.55 3.29 27.14
C GLN A 216 -4.68 2.55 28.17
N ILE A 217 -5.18 1.46 28.76
CA ILE A 217 -4.43 0.64 29.73
C ILE A 217 -3.20 0.00 29.09
N TYR A 218 -3.30 -0.41 27.82
CA TYR A 218 -2.23 -1.11 27.10
C TYR A 218 -1.42 -0.20 26.15
N GLY A 219 -1.63 1.12 26.18
CA GLY A 219 -1.00 2.05 25.23
C GLY A 219 -1.42 1.79 23.77
N GLY A 220 -2.61 1.24 23.57
CA GLY A 220 -3.14 0.85 22.27
C GLY A 220 -3.75 2.00 21.47
N VAL A 221 -4.31 1.66 20.31
CA VAL A 221 -4.85 2.65 19.36
C VAL A 221 -6.31 2.94 19.74
N PRO A 222 -6.71 4.22 19.88
CA PRO A 222 -8.11 4.57 20.14
C PRO A 222 -9.02 4.10 19.01
N PHE A 223 -10.34 4.05 19.27
CA PHE A 223 -11.32 3.47 18.36
C PHE A 223 -11.23 4.16 16.99
N PRO A 224 -10.73 3.48 15.95
CA PRO A 224 -10.18 4.15 14.78
C PRO A 224 -11.25 4.53 13.75
N ARG A 225 -12.52 4.53 14.16
CA ARG A 225 -13.71 4.71 13.32
C ARG A 225 -14.61 5.84 13.82
N TYR A 226 -14.08 6.74 14.65
CA TYR A 226 -14.76 7.99 14.94
C TYR A 226 -14.98 8.81 13.67
N ARG A 227 -16.02 9.65 13.71
CA ARG A 227 -16.43 10.46 12.56
C ARG A 227 -16.09 11.92 12.78
N GLY A 228 -15.71 12.58 11.69
CA GLY A 228 -15.64 14.03 11.64
C GLY A 228 -17.00 14.68 11.89
N SER A 229 -16.96 15.97 12.24
CA SER A 229 -18.15 16.74 12.62
C SER A 229 -18.65 17.67 11.51
N ILE A 230 -17.86 17.93 10.48
CA ILE A 230 -18.24 18.84 9.39
C ILE A 230 -19.29 18.15 8.50
N PRO A 231 -20.44 18.76 8.17
CA PRO A 231 -21.41 18.13 7.28
C PRO A 231 -20.80 17.81 5.90
N ALA A 232 -21.11 16.63 5.36
CA ALA A 232 -20.60 16.21 4.05
C ALA A 232 -20.90 17.24 2.95
N GLY A 233 -19.90 17.53 2.12
CA GLY A 233 -20.00 18.50 1.02
C GLY A 233 -19.74 19.96 1.43
N GLN A 234 -19.64 20.28 2.72
CA GLN A 234 -19.25 21.63 3.15
C GLN A 234 -17.74 21.87 2.98
N PRO A 235 -17.30 23.15 2.87
CA PRO A 235 -15.89 23.48 2.77
C PRO A 235 -15.12 23.01 4.01
N ALA A 236 -14.25 22.01 3.83
CA ALA A 236 -13.34 21.57 4.87
C ALA A 236 -12.11 22.50 4.94
N PRO A 237 -11.56 22.74 6.15
CA PRO A 237 -10.41 23.62 6.35
C PRO A 237 -9.17 23.06 5.64
N THR A 238 -8.24 23.95 5.31
CA THR A 238 -6.97 23.61 4.68
C THR A 238 -5.86 24.49 5.23
N VAL A 239 -4.65 23.94 5.26
CA VAL A 239 -3.41 24.67 5.55
C VAL A 239 -2.42 24.34 4.45
N LYS A 240 -1.61 25.32 4.06
CA LYS A 240 -0.49 25.14 3.14
C LYS A 240 0.81 25.40 3.91
N LEU A 241 1.39 24.33 4.43
CA LEU A 241 2.69 24.32 5.09
C LEU A 241 3.84 24.26 4.06
N ASP A 242 3.55 23.82 2.84
CA ASP A 242 4.51 23.63 1.75
C ASP A 242 5.67 22.70 2.12
N LEU A 243 5.30 21.53 2.65
CA LEU A 243 6.26 20.58 3.18
C LEU A 243 7.10 19.92 2.08
N GLN A 244 8.41 19.81 2.30
CA GLN A 244 9.36 19.22 1.36
C GLN A 244 9.77 17.80 1.77
N PRO A 245 10.14 16.94 0.80
CA PRO A 245 10.79 15.66 1.09
C PRO A 245 11.99 15.84 2.03
N GLY A 246 12.13 14.93 2.99
CA GLY A 246 13.17 14.96 4.03
C GLY A 246 12.79 15.72 5.30
N GLU A 247 11.79 16.61 5.27
CA GLU A 247 11.34 17.33 6.47
C GLU A 247 10.79 16.37 7.54
N LEU A 248 11.13 16.66 8.80
CA LEU A 248 10.59 15.97 9.97
C LEU A 248 9.28 16.65 10.41
N ILE A 249 8.21 15.86 10.48
CA ILE A 249 6.88 16.32 10.88
C ILE A 249 6.30 15.45 11.97
N ARG A 250 5.38 16.01 12.75
CA ARG A 250 4.50 15.25 13.62
C ARG A 250 3.12 15.16 12.99
N VAL A 251 2.53 13.97 13.01
CA VAL A 251 1.11 13.80 12.68
C VAL A 251 0.32 14.34 13.87
N ARG A 252 -0.66 15.20 13.61
CA ARG A 252 -1.54 15.76 14.65
C ARG A 252 -2.25 14.66 15.43
N SER A 253 -2.78 15.01 16.59
CA SER A 253 -3.59 14.08 17.37
C SER A 253 -4.83 13.66 16.58
N TYR A 254 -5.37 12.48 16.92
CA TYR A 254 -6.57 11.98 16.25
C TYR A 254 -7.76 12.92 16.45
N GLU A 255 -7.90 13.53 17.63
CA GLU A 255 -8.96 14.49 17.94
C GLU A 255 -8.86 15.76 17.07
N GLU A 256 -7.66 16.33 16.92
CA GLU A 256 -7.45 17.49 16.04
C GLU A 256 -7.77 17.16 14.59
N ILE A 257 -7.36 15.98 14.11
CA ILE A 257 -7.64 15.55 12.74
C ILE A 257 -9.16 15.42 12.53
N LEU A 258 -9.89 14.78 13.45
CA LEU A 258 -11.36 14.63 13.35
C LEU A 258 -12.08 15.97 13.18
N LYS A 259 -11.60 17.05 13.81
CA LYS A 259 -12.15 18.41 13.66
C LYS A 259 -12.00 18.97 12.23
N THR A 260 -11.12 18.39 11.41
CA THR A 260 -10.89 18.79 10.01
C THR A 260 -11.64 17.94 8.99
N LEU A 261 -12.32 16.88 9.44
CA LEU A 261 -12.97 15.90 8.59
C LEU A 261 -14.48 16.13 8.50
N ASP A 262 -15.03 15.79 7.35
CA ASP A 262 -16.48 15.68 7.19
C ASP A 262 -17.05 14.40 7.82
N THR A 263 -18.38 14.27 7.82
CA THR A 263 -19.09 13.11 8.35
C THR A 263 -18.82 11.80 7.60
N ASP A 264 -18.23 11.90 6.39
CA ASP A 264 -17.74 10.78 5.60
C ASP A 264 -16.23 10.54 5.82
N ASN A 265 -15.62 11.18 6.82
CA ASN A 265 -14.20 11.15 7.14
C ASN A 265 -13.28 11.58 5.99
N LYS A 266 -13.70 12.57 5.21
CA LYS A 266 -12.88 13.17 4.15
C LYS A 266 -12.50 14.60 4.51
N ASN A 267 -11.31 15.00 4.07
CA ASN A 267 -10.94 16.40 3.93
C ASN A 267 -10.70 16.68 2.45
N ARG A 268 -11.58 17.52 1.87
CA ARG A 268 -11.49 17.93 0.45
C ARG A 268 -11.37 16.73 -0.50
N GLY A 269 -12.21 15.74 -0.27
CA GLY A 269 -12.27 14.50 -1.06
C GLY A 269 -11.23 13.44 -0.72
N LEU A 270 -10.20 13.73 0.09
CA LEU A 270 -9.24 12.73 0.55
C LEU A 270 -9.72 12.09 1.85
N TYR A 271 -9.88 10.77 1.83
CA TYR A 271 -10.38 9.99 2.97
C TYR A 271 -9.29 9.78 4.02
N PHE A 272 -9.64 10.01 5.28
CA PHE A 272 -8.83 9.64 6.43
C PHE A 272 -9.26 8.26 6.93
N ASP A 273 -8.46 7.24 6.60
CA ASP A 273 -8.80 5.85 6.89
C ASP A 273 -8.45 5.45 8.34
N ALA A 274 -9.13 4.44 8.87
CA ALA A 274 -8.84 3.86 10.19
C ALA A 274 -7.39 3.40 10.35
N GLU A 275 -6.74 2.95 9.27
CA GLU A 275 -5.33 2.57 9.25
C GLU A 275 -4.37 3.75 9.43
N MET A 276 -4.86 5.00 9.37
CA MET A 276 -4.07 6.20 9.62
C MET A 276 -3.99 6.56 11.11
N VAL A 277 -4.97 6.11 11.91
CA VAL A 277 -5.08 6.43 13.35
C VAL A 277 -3.86 5.99 14.18
N PRO A 278 -3.24 4.81 13.96
CA PRO A 278 -2.06 4.40 14.71
C PRO A 278 -0.84 5.32 14.56
N TYR A 279 -0.84 6.19 13.54
CA TYR A 279 0.26 7.11 13.28
C TYR A 279 0.04 8.49 13.91
N CYS A 280 -1.16 8.78 14.43
CA CYS A 280 -1.47 10.05 15.07
C CYS A 280 -0.59 10.29 16.30
N GLY A 281 -0.08 11.52 16.46
CA GLY A 281 0.81 11.90 17.56
C GLY A 281 2.28 11.48 17.39
N HIS A 282 2.61 10.69 16.36
CA HIS A 282 3.98 10.25 16.09
C HIS A 282 4.68 11.13 15.06
N THR A 283 6.01 11.05 15.04
CA THR A 283 6.88 11.85 14.18
C THR A 283 7.41 11.00 13.04
N PHE A 284 7.39 11.54 11.82
CA PHE A 284 7.86 10.87 10.61
C PHE A 284 8.58 11.86 9.70
N ARG A 285 9.38 11.31 8.78
CA ARG A 285 9.94 12.09 7.67
C ARG A 285 9.03 12.05 6.46
N ILE A 286 9.05 13.13 5.69
CA ILE A 286 8.33 13.20 4.43
C ILE A 286 9.12 12.46 3.36
N ARG A 287 8.49 11.48 2.73
CA ARG A 287 9.06 10.74 1.60
C ARG A 287 8.97 11.57 0.33
N SER A 288 7.76 12.01 0.00
CA SER A 288 7.48 12.67 -1.28
C SER A 288 6.18 13.45 -1.23
N ARG A 289 6.04 14.39 -2.17
CA ARG A 289 4.77 15.08 -2.43
C ARG A 289 3.94 14.30 -3.44
N VAL A 290 2.62 14.37 -3.30
CA VAL A 290 1.66 13.77 -4.23
C VAL A 290 0.73 14.85 -4.74
N THR A 291 0.73 15.03 -6.05
CA THR A 291 -0.18 15.92 -6.78
C THR A 291 -0.90 15.17 -7.89
N THR A 292 -0.23 14.20 -8.50
CA THR A 292 -0.69 13.52 -9.71
C THR A 292 -0.67 12.00 -9.51
N PHE A 293 -1.73 11.32 -9.95
CA PHE A 293 -1.86 9.89 -9.84
C PHE A 293 -2.76 9.33 -10.95
N VAL A 294 -2.58 8.07 -11.31
CA VAL A 294 -3.50 7.36 -12.20
C VAL A 294 -4.73 6.95 -11.40
N ASN A 295 -5.91 7.34 -11.87
CA ASN A 295 -7.17 6.83 -11.33
C ASN A 295 -7.30 5.35 -11.71
N GLU A 296 -7.27 4.48 -10.71
CA GLU A 296 -7.23 3.04 -10.91
C GLU A 296 -8.44 2.49 -11.68
N LYS A 297 -9.62 3.13 -11.57
CA LYS A 297 -10.83 2.70 -12.27
C LYS A 297 -10.84 3.07 -13.75
N THR A 298 -10.34 4.26 -14.08
CA THR A 298 -10.41 4.78 -15.47
C THR A 298 -9.13 4.58 -16.25
N GLY A 299 -7.98 4.46 -15.57
CA GLY A 299 -6.64 4.49 -16.15
C GLY A 299 -6.18 5.91 -16.52
N LEU A 300 -6.96 6.95 -16.25
CA LEU A 300 -6.62 8.32 -16.61
C LEU A 300 -5.80 9.00 -15.51
N ILE A 301 -4.94 9.93 -15.91
CA ILE A 301 -4.25 10.80 -14.96
C ILE A 301 -5.25 11.73 -14.29
N ASN A 302 -5.13 11.83 -12.97
CA ASN A 302 -5.93 12.69 -12.13
C ASN A 302 -5.01 13.55 -11.24
N ARG A 303 -5.52 14.71 -10.80
CA ARG A 303 -4.82 15.62 -9.91
C ARG A 303 -5.57 15.77 -8.59
N LEU A 304 -4.84 15.74 -7.49
CA LEU A 304 -5.41 15.96 -6.17
C LEU A 304 -5.90 17.39 -5.99
N ARG A 305 -7.07 17.54 -5.36
CA ARG A 305 -7.65 18.84 -4.98
C ARG A 305 -7.01 19.38 -3.71
N GLY A 306 -5.72 19.68 -3.79
CA GLY A 306 -4.90 20.23 -2.69
C GLY A 306 -3.64 19.40 -2.42
N PRO A 307 -2.63 19.98 -1.74
CA PRO A 307 -1.37 19.30 -1.47
C PRO A 307 -1.59 18.07 -0.58
N ALA A 308 -0.87 17.00 -0.90
CA ALA A 308 -0.73 15.85 -0.03
C ALA A 308 0.71 15.35 -0.07
N VAL A 309 1.10 14.63 0.97
CA VAL A 309 2.42 14.03 1.08
C VAL A 309 2.31 12.54 1.42
N ILE A 310 3.36 11.79 1.10
CA ILE A 310 3.59 10.44 1.59
C ILE A 310 4.66 10.54 2.67
N LEU A 311 4.45 9.82 3.78
CA LEU A 311 5.41 9.73 4.88
C LEU A 311 6.28 8.47 4.74
N GLU A 312 7.53 8.56 5.15
CA GLU A 312 8.46 7.43 5.16
C GLU A 312 8.01 6.37 6.15
N LYS A 313 8.09 5.10 5.72
CA LYS A 313 7.75 3.92 6.54
C LYS A 313 6.32 3.91 7.13
N VAL A 314 5.41 4.73 6.62
CA VAL A 314 4.00 4.80 7.04
C VAL A 314 3.12 4.19 5.95
N TRP A 315 2.56 3.01 6.16
CA TRP A 315 1.68 2.35 5.18
C TRP A 315 0.44 1.73 5.83
N CYS A 316 -0.55 1.39 5.01
CA CYS A 316 -1.71 0.62 5.43
C CYS A 316 -1.28 -0.76 5.96
N ASN A 317 -1.60 -1.04 7.21
CA ASN A 317 -1.28 -2.30 7.89
C ASN A 317 -2.43 -3.31 7.87
N SER A 318 -3.59 -2.91 7.34
CA SER A 318 -4.81 -3.69 7.25
C SER A 318 -5.27 -4.29 8.59
N ARG A 319 -5.04 -3.59 9.71
CA ARG A 319 -5.45 -4.00 11.08
C ARG A 319 -6.91 -3.71 11.38
N TYR A 320 -7.41 -2.63 10.81
CA TYR A 320 -8.72 -2.03 11.06
C TYR A 320 -9.60 -2.02 9.81
N SER A 321 -9.13 -2.63 8.72
CA SER A 321 -9.75 -2.66 7.41
C SER A 321 -10.96 -3.58 7.34
N ASN A 322 -12.10 -3.04 6.89
CA ASN A 322 -13.35 -3.79 6.81
C ASN A 322 -13.32 -4.81 5.66
N CYS A 323 -13.67 -6.07 5.93
CA CYS A 323 -13.73 -7.17 4.96
C CYS A 323 -12.41 -7.49 4.22
N ARG A 324 -11.26 -7.00 4.69
CA ARG A 324 -9.96 -7.15 4.01
C ARG A 324 -8.77 -7.11 4.99
N MET A 325 -8.97 -7.60 6.21
CA MET A 325 -7.95 -7.59 7.25
C MET A 325 -6.70 -8.39 6.84
N GLN A 326 -5.54 -7.97 7.36
CA GLN A 326 -4.23 -8.55 7.05
C GLN A 326 -3.85 -8.51 5.56
N CYS A 327 -4.48 -7.63 4.78
CA CYS A 327 -4.05 -7.40 3.40
C CYS A 327 -2.60 -6.86 3.37
N PRO A 328 -1.67 -7.54 2.66
CA PRO A 328 -0.23 -7.21 2.63
C PRO A 328 0.13 -6.09 1.63
N ARG A 329 -0.86 -5.48 0.97
CA ARG A 329 -0.66 -4.47 -0.11
C ARG A 329 0.22 -3.29 0.31
N ALA A 330 0.22 -2.94 1.61
CA ALA A 330 1.01 -1.85 2.19
C ALA A 330 0.96 -0.55 1.36
N VAL A 331 -0.27 -0.15 0.99
CA VAL A 331 -0.55 1.10 0.27
C VAL A 331 -0.10 2.28 1.11
N TYR A 332 0.50 3.28 0.48
CA TYR A 332 0.80 4.54 1.15
C TYR A 332 -0.48 5.35 1.38
N PRO A 333 -0.86 5.65 2.63
CA PRO A 333 -1.84 6.69 2.88
C PRO A 333 -1.26 8.04 2.44
N TRP A 334 -2.10 8.87 1.83
CA TRP A 334 -1.76 10.24 1.50
C TRP A 334 -2.23 11.15 2.63
N TRP A 335 -1.37 12.06 3.05
CA TRP A 335 -1.60 12.94 4.20
C TRP A 335 -1.84 14.36 3.72
N ARG A 336 -2.93 15.00 4.15
CA ARG A 336 -3.10 16.45 3.99
C ARG A 336 -2.14 17.18 4.92
N GLU A 337 -1.58 18.28 4.46
CA GLU A 337 -0.69 19.11 5.27
C GLU A 337 -1.39 19.64 6.54
N ILE A 338 -2.70 19.84 6.54
CA ILE A 338 -3.46 20.23 7.74
C ILE A 338 -3.44 19.17 8.86
N TRP A 339 -3.21 17.90 8.52
CA TRP A 339 -3.08 16.81 9.49
C TRP A 339 -1.67 16.70 10.08
N LEU A 340 -0.75 17.54 9.62
CA LEU A 340 0.66 17.51 9.97
C LEU A 340 1.05 18.85 10.62
N GLU A 341 2.13 18.82 11.37
CA GLU A 341 2.78 20.02 11.89
C GLU A 341 4.29 19.83 11.94
N ARG A 342 5.03 20.93 11.76
CA ARG A 342 6.49 20.92 11.85
C ARG A 342 6.91 20.70 13.30
N VAL A 343 7.94 19.90 13.49
CA VAL A 343 8.58 19.79 14.81
C VAL A 343 9.53 20.98 14.97
N PRO A 344 9.40 21.81 16.00
CA PRO A 344 10.33 22.92 16.26
C PRO A 344 11.73 22.36 16.56
N GLY A 345 12.76 22.79 15.84
CA GLY A 345 14.16 22.55 16.23
C GLY A 345 15.12 21.98 15.18
N GLU A 346 14.66 21.56 13.99
CA GLU A 346 15.58 21.19 12.90
C GLU A 346 15.56 22.24 11.78
N VAL A 347 16.61 23.06 11.75
CA VAL A 347 17.01 23.78 10.54
C VAL A 347 17.58 22.74 9.58
N ILE A 348 16.96 22.61 8.40
CA ILE A 348 17.41 21.71 7.34
C ILE A 348 18.81 22.16 6.90
N ASP A 349 19.85 21.40 7.26
CA ASP A 349 21.15 21.55 6.62
C ASP A 349 21.06 20.95 5.20
N GLN A 350 20.87 21.82 4.21
CA GLN A 350 20.74 21.46 2.80
C GLN A 350 22.04 20.89 2.19
N ARG A 351 23.12 20.73 2.96
CA ARG A 351 24.43 20.26 2.46
C ARG A 351 24.72 18.79 2.64
N ARG A 352 23.83 17.99 3.23
CA ARG A 352 24.07 16.55 3.35
C ARG A 352 23.48 15.81 2.13
N PRO A 353 24.30 15.27 1.20
CA PRO A 353 23.78 14.33 0.22
C PRO A 353 23.14 13.15 0.95
N ALA A 354 22.03 12.65 0.40
CA ALA A 354 21.30 11.52 0.94
C ALA A 354 22.27 10.37 1.26
N PRO A 355 22.33 9.87 2.50
CA PRO A 355 23.13 8.69 2.77
C PRO A 355 22.54 7.52 1.98
N ALA A 356 23.33 7.00 1.04
CA ALA A 356 23.12 5.67 0.52
C ALA A 356 23.43 4.70 1.67
N THR A 357 22.42 4.26 2.40
CA THR A 357 22.62 3.33 3.52
C THR A 357 21.63 2.17 3.46
N GLN A 358 22.13 1.08 2.89
CA GLN A 358 22.09 -0.21 3.57
C GLN A 358 22.48 -0.01 5.05
N ALA A 359 21.74 -0.68 5.95
CA ALA A 359 21.91 -0.68 7.41
C ALA A 359 21.26 0.48 8.19
N GLU A 360 19.93 0.58 8.15
CA GLU A 360 19.11 0.79 9.35
C GLU A 360 17.91 -0.17 9.29
N ILE A 361 18.24 -1.45 9.42
CA ILE A 361 17.29 -2.52 9.72
C ILE A 361 17.19 -2.58 11.24
N SER A 362 15.98 -2.35 11.74
CA SER A 362 15.44 -2.59 13.09
C SER A 362 14.74 -1.36 13.67
N ALA A 363 13.60 -1.60 14.31
CA ALA A 363 12.74 -0.65 15.02
C ALA A 363 11.73 0.18 14.19
N HIS A 364 10.77 -0.50 13.55
CA HIS A 364 9.35 -0.37 13.92
C HIS A 364 8.55 -1.63 13.54
N ALA A 365 9.09 -2.78 13.94
CA ALA A 365 8.31 -4.00 14.20
C ALA A 365 7.75 -4.02 15.64
N ALA A 366 7.91 -2.94 16.41
CA ALA A 366 7.35 -2.80 17.75
C ALA A 366 5.88 -2.37 17.71
N SER A 367 5.03 -3.24 17.16
CA SER A 367 3.68 -3.50 17.68
C SER A 367 3.22 -4.94 17.39
N ASP A 368 4.17 -5.84 17.08
CA ASP A 368 3.93 -7.28 16.89
C ASP A 368 4.37 -8.11 18.13
N THR A 369 4.71 -7.45 19.26
CA THR A 369 4.26 -7.98 20.55
C THR A 369 2.83 -7.55 20.69
#